data_AF-A0A2G5TIQ0-F1
#
_entry.id   AF-A0A2G5TIQ0-F1
#
_cell.length_a   1.000
_cell.length_b   1.000
_cell.length_c   1.000
_cell.angle_alpha   90.00
_cell.angle_beta   90.00
_cell.angle_gamma   90.00
#
_symmetry.space_group_name_H-M   'P 1'
#
loop_
_entity.id
_entity.type
_entity.pdbx_description
1 polymer ?
#
loop_
_entity_poly.entity_id
_entity_poly.type
_entity_poly.pdbx_seq_one_letter_code
_entity_poly.pdbx_strand_id
1 'polypeptide(L)'
;MNKTNSNFQTLIRAATVAKREEDWFQKFQKKGELFKCIDKIVCDDRWELQHQCIKFLVEAMPTFGSATEYCMCYVMPNLIPKLVSNKVTVRKITHQAISTFLRLKPEALQSVLKMVANFMPNCTSKPELITELHAILIPELMKGNWASLVDNLTTTANIQGCEEQAGILMKKLHYFIGNESWQKIVSNLIPEKREVLERITENVQVEQTDSKTGNGVLRTSAKPQSGGERRLRYGIIPSLVCALIAEDSDANQRIAGLEKMKQVVDQITAEEIARLVPHLHSYLLMLSNVLEDLNFKVVVLALDIVRATAHHLKGHMEAHIQQFVNIVAKHFGNQKSVIKQIIMMTFMELFQNINPKTVGGCLRVYLENKNSRVREEVINIYTASLMTISPSKFNLPPLVNIIVPMFHDPKKRVRLAAFEQLSVLAYLLNGKTEIIMKAVRDFEQDQNTRGLAEAVTARIRRQVLPRIRYDGLIEYSTPPMMDSFDLAESEMSLPSNADLAWIVSNGGVEPDPFERTMSPISLAGNLASIRKNRMIQLGVEKPVVGMQQQPPAQQPSRIQNGVEKSHETAENTSPEVNQKVVMTRMKSDDSFVRRQGSELNKNVFSIAIDFS
;
A
#
# COMPACT_ATOMS: atom_id res chain seq x y z
N MET A 1 -22.98 -16.26 18.21
CA MET A 1 -21.53 -16.04 17.95
C MET A 1 -20.78 -17.23 17.34
N ASN A 2 -21.17 -18.51 17.55
CA ASN A 2 -20.38 -19.65 17.06
C ASN A 2 -20.43 -19.95 15.54
N LYS A 3 -21.53 -19.62 14.83
CA LYS A 3 -21.68 -19.92 13.39
C LYS A 3 -20.85 -19.02 12.47
N THR A 4 -20.75 -17.73 12.78
CA THR A 4 -20.02 -16.77 11.95
C THR A 4 -18.50 -17.02 11.96
N ASN A 5 -17.98 -17.51 13.08
CA ASN A 5 -16.59 -17.94 13.19
C ASN A 5 -16.31 -19.20 12.33
N SER A 6 -17.27 -20.14 12.25
CA SER A 6 -17.17 -21.32 11.39
C SER A 6 -17.19 -20.98 9.88
N ASN A 7 -18.02 -20.01 9.46
CA ASN A 7 -18.04 -19.54 8.06
C ASN A 7 -16.72 -18.86 7.67
N PHE A 8 -16.15 -18.05 8.56
CA PHE A 8 -14.87 -17.37 8.33
C PHE A 8 -13.69 -18.36 8.28
N GLN A 9 -13.69 -19.37 9.14
CA GLN A 9 -12.70 -20.46 9.08
C GLN A 9 -12.80 -21.25 7.76
N THR A 10 -14.01 -21.46 7.24
CA THR A 10 -14.22 -22.11 5.93
C THR A 10 -13.66 -21.25 4.80
N LEU A 11 -13.86 -19.93 4.85
CA LEU A 11 -13.29 -18.97 3.91
C LEU A 11 -11.75 -18.94 3.95
N ILE A 12 -11.14 -18.93 5.14
CA ILE A 12 -9.67 -18.95 5.31
C ILE A 12 -9.09 -20.24 4.73
N ARG A 13 -9.73 -21.38 4.97
CA ARG A 13 -9.31 -22.67 4.40
C ARG A 13 -9.38 -22.64 2.88
N ALA A 14 -10.48 -22.17 2.31
CA ALA A 14 -10.64 -22.02 0.86
C ALA A 14 -9.60 -21.06 0.26
N ALA A 15 -9.36 -19.91 0.88
CA ALA A 15 -8.34 -18.94 0.46
C ALA A 15 -6.91 -19.51 0.52
N THR A 16 -6.63 -20.37 1.50
CA THR A 16 -5.31 -21.01 1.61
C THR A 16 -5.07 -22.01 0.49
N VAL A 17 -6.10 -22.80 0.12
CA VAL A 17 -6.02 -23.78 -0.96
C VAL A 17 -5.97 -23.10 -2.32
N ALA A 18 -6.79 -22.05 -2.52
CA ALA A 18 -6.82 -21.27 -3.75
C ALA A 18 -5.48 -20.61 -4.11
N LYS A 19 -4.63 -20.30 -3.12
CA LYS A 19 -3.28 -19.76 -3.34
C LYS A 19 -2.23 -20.80 -3.72
N ARG A 20 -2.50 -22.09 -3.50
CA ARG A 20 -1.53 -23.18 -3.70
C ARG A 20 -1.80 -23.98 -4.96
N GLU A 21 -3.04 -24.03 -5.42
CA GLU A 21 -3.47 -24.85 -6.55
C GLU A 21 -4.36 -24.06 -7.51
N GLU A 22 -4.03 -24.05 -8.81
CA GLU A 22 -4.83 -23.38 -9.84
C GLU A 22 -6.19 -24.08 -10.06
N ASP A 23 -6.23 -25.42 -10.03
CA ASP A 23 -7.47 -26.23 -10.19
C ASP A 23 -8.23 -26.49 -8.89
N TRP A 24 -7.93 -25.74 -7.82
CA TRP A 24 -8.51 -25.99 -6.49
C TRP A 24 -10.04 -26.00 -6.54
N PHE A 25 -10.62 -25.11 -7.34
CA PHE A 25 -12.06 -24.93 -7.39
C PHE A 25 -12.74 -26.15 -7.99
N GLN A 26 -12.14 -26.78 -9.01
CA GLN A 26 -12.68 -28.01 -9.61
C GLN A 26 -12.72 -29.14 -8.58
N LYS A 27 -11.64 -29.30 -7.80
CA LYS A 27 -11.48 -30.34 -6.76
C LYS A 27 -12.29 -30.07 -5.49
N PHE A 28 -12.77 -28.85 -5.29
CA PHE A 28 -13.50 -28.46 -4.10
C PHE A 28 -14.90 -29.09 -4.09
N GLN A 29 -15.13 -30.06 -3.20
CA GLN A 29 -16.38 -30.84 -3.16
C GLN A 29 -17.61 -30.04 -2.68
N LYS A 30 -17.42 -29.03 -1.81
CA LYS A 30 -18.51 -28.32 -1.13
C LYS A 30 -18.77 -26.90 -1.68
N LYS A 31 -18.77 -26.73 -3.01
CA LYS A 31 -18.94 -25.42 -3.68
C LYS A 31 -20.16 -24.63 -3.18
N GLY A 32 -21.32 -25.29 -3.09
CA GLY A 32 -22.55 -24.63 -2.62
C GLY A 32 -22.45 -24.09 -1.20
N GLU A 33 -21.83 -24.83 -0.28
CA GLU A 33 -21.64 -24.37 1.10
C GLU A 33 -20.64 -23.22 1.18
N LEU A 34 -19.61 -23.20 0.33
CA LEU A 34 -18.69 -22.07 0.23
C LEU A 34 -19.44 -20.79 -0.19
N PHE A 35 -20.25 -20.84 -1.25
CA PHE A 35 -20.98 -19.65 -1.69
C PHE A 35 -22.09 -19.23 -0.72
N LYS A 36 -22.73 -20.16 -0.01
CA LYS A 36 -23.61 -19.82 1.12
C LYS A 36 -22.85 -19.13 2.26
N CYS A 37 -21.60 -19.53 2.53
CA CYS A 37 -20.77 -18.86 3.53
C CYS A 37 -20.37 -17.46 3.08
N ILE A 38 -19.93 -17.31 1.83
CA ILE A 38 -19.56 -16.02 1.23
C ILE A 38 -20.75 -15.07 1.27
N ASP A 39 -21.92 -15.52 0.82
CA ASP A 39 -23.16 -14.74 0.81
C ASP A 39 -23.51 -14.20 2.21
N LYS A 40 -23.39 -15.05 3.24
CA LYS A 40 -23.59 -14.63 4.63
C LYS A 40 -22.54 -13.63 5.13
N ILE A 41 -21.27 -13.79 4.75
CA ILE A 41 -20.19 -12.90 5.19
C ILE A 41 -20.29 -11.53 4.52
N VAL A 42 -20.71 -11.47 3.25
CA VAL A 42 -20.98 -10.20 2.55
C VAL A 42 -22.05 -9.37 3.29
N CYS A 43 -23.00 -10.03 3.96
CA CYS A 43 -24.02 -9.39 4.78
C CYS A 43 -23.63 -9.18 6.27
N ASP A 44 -22.43 -9.57 6.72
CA ASP A 44 -21.99 -9.43 8.11
C ASP A 44 -21.82 -7.95 8.50
N ASP A 45 -22.13 -7.56 9.74
CA ASP A 45 -21.99 -6.16 10.19
C ASP A 45 -20.54 -5.66 10.19
N ARG A 46 -19.55 -6.56 10.29
CA ARG A 46 -18.13 -6.22 10.32
C ARG A 46 -17.59 -6.01 8.92
N TRP A 47 -17.26 -4.76 8.61
CA TRP A 47 -16.74 -4.38 7.30
C TRP A 47 -15.41 -5.08 6.95
N GLU A 48 -14.59 -5.45 7.95
CA GLU A 48 -13.34 -6.18 7.73
C GLU A 48 -13.60 -7.56 7.12
N LEU A 49 -14.65 -8.25 7.59
CA LEU A 49 -15.02 -9.56 7.07
C LEU A 49 -15.64 -9.45 5.68
N GLN A 50 -16.51 -8.47 5.47
CA GLN A 50 -17.05 -8.15 4.14
C GLN A 50 -15.90 -7.91 3.16
N HIS A 51 -14.94 -7.04 3.51
CA HIS A 51 -13.80 -6.71 2.67
C HIS A 51 -12.94 -7.95 2.36
N GLN A 52 -12.56 -8.75 3.36
CA GLN A 52 -11.76 -9.96 3.13
C GLN A 52 -12.49 -10.98 2.26
N CYS A 53 -13.81 -11.12 2.44
CA CYS A 53 -14.64 -12.02 1.66
C CYS A 53 -14.76 -11.59 0.19
N ILE A 54 -15.01 -10.30 -0.05
CA ILE A 54 -15.10 -9.75 -1.41
C ILE A 54 -13.72 -9.77 -2.08
N LYS A 55 -12.65 -9.48 -1.33
CA LYS A 55 -11.27 -9.61 -1.83
C LYS A 55 -10.95 -11.04 -2.25
N PHE A 56 -11.31 -12.03 -1.43
CA PHE A 56 -11.19 -13.43 -1.80
C PHE A 56 -11.96 -13.75 -3.08
N LEU A 57 -13.20 -13.27 -3.22
CA LEU A 57 -13.97 -13.44 -4.46
C LEU A 57 -13.23 -12.87 -5.67
N VAL A 58 -12.71 -11.64 -5.59
CA VAL A 58 -11.93 -11.01 -6.68
C VAL A 58 -10.73 -11.87 -7.09
N GLU A 59 -9.95 -12.33 -6.11
CA GLU A 59 -8.72 -13.11 -6.35
C GLU A 59 -9.04 -14.51 -6.91
N ALA A 60 -10.10 -15.15 -6.42
CA ALA A 60 -10.44 -16.52 -6.77
C ALA A 60 -11.31 -16.64 -8.03
N MET A 61 -12.07 -15.60 -8.40
CA MET A 61 -13.04 -15.65 -9.49
C MET A 61 -12.50 -16.14 -10.84
N PRO A 62 -11.29 -15.75 -11.28
CA PRO A 62 -10.72 -16.28 -12.54
C PRO A 62 -10.56 -17.81 -12.56
N THR A 63 -10.43 -18.43 -11.39
CA THR A 63 -10.23 -19.88 -11.24
C THR A 63 -11.54 -20.69 -11.28
N PHE A 64 -12.70 -20.03 -11.28
CA PHE A 64 -14.00 -20.73 -11.26
C PHE A 64 -14.38 -21.37 -12.61
N GLY A 65 -13.70 -20.99 -13.70
CA GLY A 65 -13.92 -21.56 -15.03
C GLY A 65 -15.35 -21.34 -15.55
N SER A 66 -16.02 -22.42 -15.97
CA SER A 66 -17.40 -22.36 -16.47
C SER A 66 -18.44 -22.03 -15.41
N ALA A 67 -18.13 -22.21 -14.12
CA ALA A 67 -19.05 -21.96 -13.02
C ALA A 67 -19.11 -20.48 -12.58
N THR A 68 -18.25 -19.61 -13.13
CA THR A 68 -18.12 -18.20 -12.73
C THR A 68 -19.45 -17.45 -12.74
N GLU A 69 -20.22 -17.56 -13.82
CA GLU A 69 -21.51 -16.86 -13.95
C GLU A 69 -22.50 -17.29 -12.87
N TYR A 70 -22.72 -18.60 -12.73
CA TYR A 70 -23.64 -19.14 -11.73
C TYR A 70 -23.25 -18.70 -10.30
N CYS A 71 -21.97 -18.82 -9.97
CA CYS A 71 -21.44 -18.49 -8.66
C CYS A 71 -21.57 -17.00 -8.33
N MET A 72 -21.21 -16.13 -9.28
CA MET A 72 -21.27 -14.69 -9.08
C MET A 72 -22.69 -14.16 -9.08
N CYS A 73 -23.56 -14.65 -9.98
CA CYS A 73 -24.98 -14.29 -9.97
C CYS A 73 -25.70 -14.70 -8.67
N TYR A 74 -25.25 -15.77 -8.01
CA TYR A 74 -25.77 -16.16 -6.70
C TYR A 74 -25.47 -15.13 -5.60
N VAL A 75 -24.23 -14.61 -5.52
CA VAL A 75 -23.83 -13.62 -4.49
C VAL A 75 -24.12 -12.16 -4.87
N MET A 76 -24.35 -11.89 -6.16
CA MET A 76 -24.53 -10.54 -6.70
C MET A 76 -25.63 -9.71 -6.01
N PRO A 77 -26.82 -10.27 -5.65
CA PRO A 77 -27.86 -9.52 -4.95
C PRO A 77 -27.41 -8.92 -3.62
N ASN A 78 -26.46 -9.57 -2.93
CA ASN A 78 -25.89 -9.09 -1.67
C ASN A 78 -24.62 -8.26 -1.86
N LEU A 79 -23.97 -8.35 -3.03
CA LEU A 79 -22.84 -7.48 -3.41
C LEU A 79 -23.30 -6.10 -3.88
N ILE A 80 -24.35 -5.99 -4.69
CA ILE A 80 -24.84 -4.70 -5.22
C ILE A 80 -25.10 -3.67 -4.11
N PRO A 81 -25.76 -4.01 -2.97
CA PRO A 81 -25.93 -3.07 -1.86
C PRO A 81 -24.63 -2.54 -1.27
N LYS A 82 -23.50 -3.25 -1.46
CA LYS A 82 -22.19 -2.85 -0.94
C LYS A 82 -21.51 -1.77 -1.79
N LEU A 83 -22.03 -1.48 -2.99
CA LEU A 83 -21.63 -0.31 -3.78
C LEU A 83 -21.93 0.99 -3.05
N VAL A 84 -22.95 1.03 -2.18
CA VAL A 84 -23.29 2.20 -1.35
C VAL A 84 -22.91 2.01 0.12
N SER A 85 -21.94 1.15 0.42
CA SER A 85 -21.45 0.95 1.79
C SER A 85 -20.87 2.25 2.37
N ASN A 86 -21.10 2.51 3.66
CA ASN A 86 -20.49 3.65 4.37
C ASN A 86 -18.94 3.54 4.45
N LYS A 87 -18.37 2.34 4.26
CA LYS A 87 -16.93 2.11 4.22
C LYS A 87 -16.41 2.12 2.78
N VAL A 88 -15.60 3.14 2.47
CA VAL A 88 -14.96 3.34 1.15
C VAL A 88 -14.17 2.11 0.69
N THR A 89 -13.50 1.41 1.62
CA THR A 89 -12.75 0.19 1.32
C THR A 89 -13.64 -0.94 0.80
N VAL A 90 -14.82 -1.12 1.40
CA VAL A 90 -15.83 -2.09 0.96
C VAL A 90 -16.43 -1.68 -0.39
N ARG A 91 -16.72 -0.38 -0.61
CA ARG A 91 -17.20 0.10 -1.92
C ARG A 91 -16.20 -0.20 -3.04
N LYS A 92 -14.93 0.16 -2.86
CA LYS A 92 -13.87 -0.04 -3.87
C LYS A 92 -13.65 -1.50 -4.24
N ILE A 93 -13.61 -2.40 -3.26
CA ILE A 93 -13.42 -3.84 -3.53
C ILE A 93 -14.68 -4.47 -4.15
N THR A 94 -15.87 -4.01 -3.79
CA THR A 94 -17.14 -4.42 -4.43
C THR A 94 -17.17 -4.00 -5.89
N HIS A 95 -16.80 -2.75 -6.17
CA HIS A 95 -16.66 -2.24 -7.53
C HIS A 95 -15.69 -3.12 -8.35
N GLN A 96 -14.51 -3.43 -7.79
CA GLN A 96 -13.54 -4.31 -8.42
C GLN A 96 -14.12 -5.72 -8.69
N ALA A 97 -14.90 -6.28 -7.77
CA ALA A 97 -15.55 -7.59 -7.95
C ALA A 97 -16.53 -7.60 -9.12
N ILE A 98 -17.41 -6.61 -9.21
CA ILE A 98 -18.41 -6.50 -10.29
C ILE A 98 -17.71 -6.25 -11.64
N SER A 99 -16.73 -5.35 -11.68
CA SER A 99 -15.96 -5.06 -12.90
C SER A 99 -15.16 -6.28 -13.38
N THR A 100 -14.53 -7.01 -12.47
CA THR A 100 -13.79 -8.25 -12.80
C THR A 100 -14.74 -9.33 -13.32
N PHE A 101 -15.91 -9.48 -12.70
CA PHE A 101 -16.92 -10.43 -13.16
C PHE A 101 -17.39 -10.13 -14.58
N LEU A 102 -17.76 -8.88 -14.86
CA LEU A 102 -18.24 -8.48 -16.18
C LEU A 102 -17.15 -8.50 -17.25
N ARG A 103 -15.87 -8.38 -16.88
CA ARG A 103 -14.73 -8.60 -17.80
C ARG A 103 -14.58 -10.07 -18.17
N LEU A 104 -14.77 -10.98 -17.22
CA LEU A 104 -14.70 -12.43 -17.45
C LEU A 104 -15.94 -12.98 -18.15
N LYS A 105 -17.10 -12.39 -17.88
CA LYS A 105 -18.43 -12.81 -18.37
C LYS A 105 -19.26 -11.62 -18.87
N PRO A 106 -18.91 -11.00 -20.01
CA PRO A 106 -19.67 -9.88 -20.59
C PRO A 106 -21.15 -10.20 -20.86
N GLU A 107 -21.45 -11.46 -21.18
CA GLU A 107 -22.81 -11.97 -21.42
C GLU A 107 -23.75 -11.82 -20.21
N ALA A 108 -23.19 -11.76 -19.00
CA ALA A 108 -23.95 -11.64 -17.75
C ALA A 108 -24.46 -10.21 -17.46
N LEU A 109 -24.14 -9.23 -18.32
CA LEU A 109 -24.51 -7.83 -18.14
C LEU A 109 -26.01 -7.64 -17.86
N GLN A 110 -26.88 -8.32 -18.62
CA GLN A 110 -28.33 -8.21 -18.42
C GLN A 110 -28.79 -8.66 -17.04
N SER A 111 -28.21 -9.75 -16.54
CA SER A 111 -28.51 -10.27 -15.21
C SER A 111 -28.11 -9.28 -14.13
N VAL A 112 -26.93 -8.66 -14.25
CA VAL A 112 -26.45 -7.64 -13.30
C VAL A 112 -27.32 -6.38 -13.36
N LEU A 113 -27.65 -5.87 -14.55
CA LEU A 113 -28.50 -4.68 -14.70
C LEU A 113 -29.91 -4.90 -14.13
N LYS A 114 -30.49 -6.09 -14.30
CA LYS A 114 -31.78 -6.44 -13.67
C LYS A 114 -31.70 -6.48 -12.15
N MET A 115 -30.61 -7.00 -11.58
CA MET A 115 -30.41 -7.00 -10.13
C MET A 115 -30.22 -5.58 -9.59
N VAL A 116 -29.49 -4.72 -10.30
CA VAL A 116 -29.37 -3.29 -9.97
C VAL A 116 -30.74 -2.62 -10.03
N ALA A 117 -31.52 -2.87 -11.08
CA ALA A 117 -32.86 -2.33 -11.24
C ALA A 117 -33.81 -2.73 -10.11
N ASN A 118 -33.71 -3.96 -9.61
CA ASN A 118 -34.48 -4.45 -8.47
C ASN A 118 -34.03 -3.84 -7.13
N PHE A 119 -32.76 -3.48 -7.01
CA PHE A 119 -32.22 -2.86 -5.79
C PHE A 119 -32.49 -1.35 -5.72
N MET A 120 -32.49 -0.66 -6.86
CA MET A 120 -32.61 0.80 -6.98
C MET A 120 -33.76 1.42 -6.15
N PRO A 121 -35.00 0.87 -6.14
CA PRO A 121 -36.10 1.46 -5.36
C PRO A 121 -35.86 1.43 -3.84
N ASN A 122 -35.12 0.42 -3.35
CA ASN A 122 -34.83 0.20 -1.94
C ASN A 122 -33.46 0.78 -1.52
N CYS A 123 -32.74 1.43 -2.43
CA CYS A 123 -31.43 1.98 -2.16
C CYS A 123 -31.53 3.23 -1.27
N THR A 124 -30.80 3.24 -0.15
CA THR A 124 -30.76 4.37 0.79
C THR A 124 -30.03 5.59 0.22
N SER A 125 -29.07 5.39 -0.69
CA SER A 125 -28.36 6.47 -1.38
C SER A 125 -28.30 6.22 -2.90
N LYS A 126 -29.42 6.56 -3.57
CA LYS A 126 -29.54 6.53 -5.04
C LYS A 126 -28.44 7.34 -5.77
N PRO A 127 -28.05 8.57 -5.36
CA PRO A 127 -27.02 9.32 -6.10
C PRO A 127 -25.64 8.64 -6.04
N GLU A 128 -25.28 8.04 -4.90
CA GLU A 128 -24.04 7.28 -4.76
C GLU A 128 -24.05 6.03 -5.64
N LEU A 129 -25.16 5.29 -5.65
CA LEU A 129 -25.31 4.12 -6.52
C LEU A 129 -25.13 4.48 -7.99
N ILE A 130 -25.79 5.53 -8.48
CA ILE A 130 -25.65 6.01 -9.87
C ILE A 130 -24.20 6.42 -10.16
N THR A 131 -23.55 7.07 -9.20
CA THR A 131 -22.14 7.48 -9.36
C THR A 131 -21.22 6.27 -9.50
N GLU A 132 -21.43 5.21 -8.71
CA GLU A 132 -20.63 3.98 -8.77
C GLU A 132 -20.90 3.16 -10.05
N LEU A 133 -22.11 3.27 -10.64
CA LEU A 133 -22.44 2.62 -11.92
C LEU A 133 -21.66 3.18 -13.13
N HIS A 134 -20.98 4.32 -13.02
CA HIS A 134 -20.07 4.76 -14.08
C HIS A 134 -18.95 3.76 -14.34
N ALA A 135 -18.52 3.07 -13.31
CA ALA A 135 -17.29 2.30 -13.34
C ALA A 135 -17.51 0.87 -13.91
N ILE A 136 -18.77 0.49 -14.17
CA ILE A 136 -19.12 -0.66 -15.02
C ILE A 136 -19.08 -0.35 -16.53
N LEU A 137 -18.81 0.89 -16.95
CA LEU A 137 -18.61 1.25 -18.37
C LEU A 137 -17.21 0.82 -18.86
N ILE A 138 -16.94 -0.50 -18.85
CA ILE A 138 -15.67 -1.09 -19.27
C ILE A 138 -15.70 -1.49 -20.77
N PRO A 139 -14.58 -1.41 -21.51
CA PRO A 139 -14.55 -1.63 -22.96
C PRO A 139 -15.22 -2.92 -23.45
N GLU A 140 -15.12 -4.00 -22.66
CA GLU A 140 -15.71 -5.31 -22.95
C GLU A 140 -17.25 -5.28 -23.10
N LEU A 141 -17.91 -4.26 -22.54
CA LEU A 141 -19.37 -4.12 -22.53
C LEU A 141 -19.90 -3.10 -23.54
N MET A 142 -19.04 -2.54 -24.41
CA MET A 142 -19.46 -1.55 -25.41
C MET A 142 -20.60 -2.03 -26.31
N LYS A 143 -20.62 -3.33 -26.64
CA LYS A 143 -21.66 -3.97 -27.47
C LYS A 143 -22.80 -4.57 -26.64
N GLY A 144 -22.77 -4.38 -25.32
CA GLY A 144 -23.78 -4.89 -24.40
C GLY A 144 -25.15 -4.24 -24.64
N ASN A 145 -26.21 -4.92 -24.24
CA ASN A 145 -27.53 -4.31 -24.19
C ASN A 145 -27.63 -3.45 -22.92
N TRP A 146 -27.95 -2.16 -23.06
CA TRP A 146 -28.06 -1.23 -21.92
C TRP A 146 -29.50 -0.74 -21.69
N ALA A 147 -30.48 -1.29 -22.42
CA ALA A 147 -31.87 -0.86 -22.37
C ALA A 147 -32.46 -0.93 -20.95
N SER A 148 -32.14 -1.99 -20.18
CA SER A 148 -32.63 -2.13 -18.80
C SER A 148 -32.11 -1.03 -17.87
N LEU A 149 -30.90 -0.52 -18.08
CA LEU A 149 -30.35 0.59 -17.29
C LEU A 149 -31.02 1.90 -17.68
N VAL A 150 -31.19 2.13 -18.98
CA VAL A 150 -31.85 3.32 -19.51
C VAL A 150 -33.30 3.39 -19.05
N ASP A 151 -34.02 2.27 -19.14
CA ASP A 151 -35.40 2.16 -18.67
C ASP A 151 -35.55 2.45 -17.17
N ASN A 152 -34.58 1.99 -16.37
CA ASN A 152 -34.60 2.19 -14.92
C ASN A 152 -34.35 3.65 -14.53
N LEU A 153 -33.36 4.30 -15.15
CA LEU A 153 -32.98 5.69 -14.90
C LEU A 153 -33.87 6.72 -15.63
N THR A 154 -34.81 6.28 -16.45
CA THR A 154 -35.89 7.13 -17.00
C THR A 154 -37.20 6.99 -16.22
N THR A 155 -37.22 6.17 -15.17
CA THR A 155 -38.37 6.05 -14.27
C THR A 155 -38.25 7.09 -13.16
N THR A 156 -39.17 8.08 -13.14
CA THR A 156 -39.13 9.23 -12.21
C THR A 156 -38.91 8.87 -10.74
N ALA A 157 -39.57 7.81 -10.24
CA ALA A 157 -39.41 7.35 -8.86
C ALA A 157 -37.98 6.86 -8.52
N ASN A 158 -37.22 6.42 -9.51
CA ASN A 158 -35.84 5.95 -9.34
C ASN A 158 -34.81 7.08 -9.38
N ILE A 159 -35.15 8.23 -9.98
CA ILE A 159 -34.22 9.36 -10.16
C ILE A 159 -34.57 10.60 -9.34
N GLN A 160 -35.67 10.56 -8.59
CA GLN A 160 -36.10 11.67 -7.75
C GLN A 160 -34.97 12.07 -6.76
N GLY A 161 -34.48 13.30 -6.88
CA GLY A 161 -33.40 13.84 -6.04
C GLY A 161 -31.97 13.43 -6.48
N CYS A 162 -31.82 12.76 -7.61
CA CYS A 162 -30.53 12.42 -8.22
C CYS A 162 -30.54 12.55 -9.76
N GLU A 163 -31.34 13.48 -10.27
CA GLU A 163 -31.55 13.71 -11.70
C GLU A 163 -30.26 14.12 -12.42
N GLU A 164 -29.41 14.92 -11.76
CA GLU A 164 -28.11 15.36 -12.30
C GLU A 164 -27.15 14.17 -12.49
N GLN A 165 -27.01 13.31 -11.47
CA GLN A 165 -26.15 12.13 -11.55
C GLN A 165 -26.64 11.15 -12.60
N ALA A 166 -27.97 10.98 -12.71
CA ALA A 166 -28.58 10.17 -13.76
C ALA A 166 -28.28 10.73 -15.16
N GLY A 167 -28.40 12.05 -15.33
CA GLY A 167 -28.06 12.74 -16.58
C GLY A 167 -26.59 12.59 -16.99
N ILE A 168 -25.66 12.71 -16.04
CA ILE A 168 -24.22 12.50 -16.26
C ILE A 168 -23.95 11.06 -16.73
N LEU A 169 -24.52 10.06 -16.05
CA LEU A 169 -24.35 8.65 -16.41
C LEU A 169 -24.95 8.37 -17.79
N MET A 170 -26.11 8.94 -18.12
CA MET A 170 -26.77 8.79 -19.42
C MET A 170 -25.92 9.34 -20.57
N LYS A 171 -25.36 10.54 -20.42
CA LYS A 171 -24.49 11.11 -21.47
C LYS A 171 -23.18 10.32 -21.62
N LYS A 172 -22.58 9.86 -20.51
CA LYS A 172 -21.41 8.99 -20.56
C LYS A 172 -21.72 7.65 -21.22
N LEU A 173 -22.88 7.07 -20.92
CA LEU A 173 -23.35 5.84 -21.56
C LEU A 173 -23.57 6.04 -23.06
N HIS A 174 -24.22 7.13 -23.48
CA HIS A 174 -24.41 7.49 -24.90
C HIS A 174 -23.08 7.55 -25.63
N TYR A 175 -22.08 8.25 -25.08
CA TYR A 175 -20.74 8.30 -25.66
C TYR A 175 -20.10 6.91 -25.72
N PHE A 176 -20.24 6.12 -24.65
CA PHE A 176 -19.64 4.80 -24.52
C PHE A 176 -20.18 3.76 -25.53
N ILE A 177 -21.50 3.73 -25.79
CA ILE A 177 -22.10 2.75 -26.73
C ILE A 177 -22.24 3.27 -28.17
N GLY A 178 -22.00 4.58 -28.38
CA GLY A 178 -22.11 5.24 -29.66
C GLY A 178 -23.55 5.58 -30.07
N ASN A 179 -23.67 6.50 -31.03
CA ASN A 179 -24.96 7.09 -31.40
C ASN A 179 -25.97 6.07 -31.96
N GLU A 180 -25.53 5.11 -32.78
CA GLU A 180 -26.45 4.14 -33.40
C GLU A 180 -27.13 3.23 -32.36
N SER A 181 -26.35 2.67 -31.44
CA SER A 181 -26.86 1.81 -30.36
C SER A 181 -27.75 2.60 -29.40
N TRP A 182 -27.36 3.85 -29.11
CA TRP A 182 -28.15 4.76 -28.28
C TRP A 182 -29.53 5.04 -28.89
N GLN A 183 -29.59 5.43 -30.18
CA GLN A 183 -30.85 5.70 -30.86
C GLN A 183 -31.77 4.48 -30.91
N LYS A 184 -31.22 3.26 -31.05
CA LYS A 184 -32.01 2.02 -30.95
C LYS A 184 -32.62 1.81 -29.58
N ILE A 185 -31.95 2.21 -28.50
CA ILE A 185 -32.51 2.12 -27.14
C ILE A 185 -33.58 3.20 -26.96
N VAL A 186 -33.28 4.45 -27.32
CA VAL A 186 -34.20 5.60 -27.13
C VAL A 186 -35.48 5.47 -27.97
N SER A 187 -35.39 4.94 -29.19
CA SER A 187 -36.55 4.70 -30.06
C SER A 187 -37.55 3.69 -29.48
N ASN A 188 -37.06 2.74 -28.67
CA ASN A 188 -37.89 1.72 -27.99
C ASN A 188 -38.47 2.19 -26.65
N LEU A 189 -38.08 3.39 -26.16
CA LEU A 189 -38.69 3.98 -24.96
C LEU A 189 -40.06 4.58 -25.29
N ILE A 190 -40.99 4.46 -24.34
CA ILE A 190 -42.29 5.15 -24.37
C ILE A 190 -42.11 6.68 -24.30
N PRO A 191 -43.04 7.48 -24.84
CA PRO A 191 -42.93 8.93 -24.92
C PRO A 191 -42.63 9.61 -23.58
N GLU A 192 -43.26 9.18 -22.49
CA GLU A 192 -43.10 9.76 -21.16
C GLU A 192 -41.66 9.59 -20.63
N LYS A 193 -41.04 8.43 -20.90
CA LYS A 193 -39.65 8.16 -20.50
C LYS A 193 -38.65 8.92 -21.36
N ARG A 194 -39.00 9.22 -22.61
CA ARG A 194 -38.16 9.99 -23.52
C ARG A 194 -38.11 11.47 -23.10
N GLU A 195 -39.24 12.05 -22.69
CA GLU A 195 -39.30 13.40 -22.12
C GLU A 195 -38.45 13.51 -20.83
N VAL A 196 -38.52 12.50 -19.96
CA VAL A 196 -37.66 12.45 -18.75
C VAL A 196 -36.18 12.41 -19.13
N LEU A 197 -35.80 11.61 -20.13
CA LEU A 197 -34.42 11.50 -20.60
C LEU A 197 -33.89 12.82 -21.17
N GLU A 198 -34.69 13.52 -21.97
CA GLU A 198 -34.35 14.83 -22.53
C GLU A 198 -34.13 15.84 -21.39
N ARG A 199 -35.09 15.96 -20.48
CA ARG A 199 -35.02 16.86 -19.33
C ARG A 199 -33.77 16.66 -18.46
N ILE A 200 -33.40 15.40 -18.15
CA ILE A 200 -32.21 15.14 -17.31
C ILE A 200 -30.88 15.29 -18.07
N THR A 201 -30.89 15.32 -19.40
CA THR A 201 -29.67 15.46 -20.20
C THR A 201 -29.46 16.86 -20.77
N GLU A 202 -30.49 17.69 -20.89
CA GLU A 202 -30.41 19.05 -21.47
C GLU A 202 -29.31 19.92 -20.83
N ASN A 203 -29.18 19.92 -19.50
CA ASN A 203 -28.29 20.82 -18.76
C ASN A 203 -26.94 20.20 -18.35
N VAL A 204 -26.66 18.95 -18.74
CA VAL A 204 -25.46 18.23 -18.29
C VAL A 204 -24.31 18.44 -19.27
N GLN A 205 -23.25 19.15 -18.88
CA GLN A 205 -22.01 19.16 -19.66
C GLN A 205 -21.12 18.00 -19.22
N VAL A 206 -20.94 17.00 -20.08
CA VAL A 206 -19.94 15.95 -19.85
C VAL A 206 -18.59 16.51 -20.28
N GLU A 207 -17.71 16.78 -19.30
CA GLU A 207 -16.29 17.00 -19.59
C GLU A 207 -15.76 15.80 -20.38
N GLN A 208 -15.16 16.10 -21.54
CA GLN A 208 -14.62 15.10 -22.45
C GLN A 208 -13.47 14.34 -21.78
N THR A 209 -13.78 13.19 -21.19
CA THR A 209 -12.80 12.14 -20.94
C THR A 209 -12.57 11.40 -22.26
N ASP A 210 -11.69 11.94 -23.11
CA ASP A 210 -11.26 11.26 -24.32
C ASP A 210 -10.54 9.96 -23.95
N SER A 211 -11.31 8.88 -24.05
CA SER A 211 -10.81 7.51 -24.08
C SER A 211 -10.65 7.16 -25.55
N LYS A 212 -9.44 7.31 -26.08
CA LYS A 212 -9.03 6.62 -27.30
C LYS A 212 -7.72 5.88 -27.05
N THR A 213 -7.83 4.73 -26.42
CA THR A 213 -7.05 3.55 -26.80
C THR A 213 -7.67 2.98 -28.08
N GLY A 214 -6.99 3.20 -29.20
CA GLY A 214 -7.36 2.62 -30.49
C GLY A 214 -6.22 2.84 -31.48
N ASN A 215 -5.48 1.77 -31.75
CA ASN A 215 -4.40 1.66 -32.73
C ASN A 215 -4.61 2.55 -33.98
N GLY A 216 -3.65 3.44 -34.21
CA GLY A 216 -3.53 4.21 -35.45
C GLY A 216 -2.09 4.19 -35.90
N VAL A 217 -1.78 3.26 -36.81
CA VAL A 217 -0.61 3.31 -37.67
C VAL A 217 -0.50 4.72 -38.24
N LEU A 218 0.59 5.42 -37.91
CA LEU A 218 0.94 6.69 -38.53
C LEU A 218 1.25 6.44 -40.00
N ARG A 219 0.25 6.62 -40.86
CA ARG A 219 0.47 6.94 -42.27
C ARG A 219 0.51 8.45 -42.43
N THR A 220 1.59 8.84 -43.06
CA THR A 220 2.04 10.16 -43.45
C THR A 220 1.04 10.91 -44.32
N SER A 221 1.23 12.23 -44.34
CA SER A 221 0.73 13.23 -45.31
C SER A 221 -0.53 14.01 -44.91
N ALA A 222 -0.30 15.19 -44.32
CA ALA A 222 -0.86 16.45 -44.84
C ALA A 222 -0.06 17.64 -44.28
N LYS A 223 0.41 18.52 -45.18
CA LYS A 223 1.13 19.76 -44.88
C LYS A 223 0.17 20.89 -44.42
N PRO A 224 0.71 22.00 -43.86
CA PRO A 224 0.07 22.77 -42.79
C PRO A 224 -0.70 24.00 -43.28
N GLN A 225 -1.67 24.44 -42.47
CA GLN A 225 -2.16 25.83 -42.47
C GLN A 225 -2.25 26.36 -41.03
N SER A 226 -1.80 27.61 -40.88
CA SER A 226 -1.32 28.28 -39.68
C SER A 226 -2.43 28.86 -38.79
N GLY A 227 -2.09 29.16 -37.52
CA GLY A 227 -2.82 30.19 -36.76
C GLY A 227 -2.87 30.09 -35.24
N GLY A 228 -2.38 29.02 -34.61
CA GLY A 228 -2.37 28.90 -33.16
C GLY A 228 -1.29 27.92 -32.71
N GLU A 229 -0.04 28.37 -32.69
CA GLU A 229 1.06 27.57 -32.14
C GLU A 229 0.68 27.10 -30.73
N ARG A 230 0.55 25.78 -30.55
CA ARG A 230 0.50 25.14 -29.25
C ARG A 230 1.82 25.45 -28.55
N ARG A 231 1.93 26.60 -27.88
CA ARG A 231 3.17 27.02 -27.20
C ARG A 231 3.61 25.91 -26.26
N LEU A 232 4.76 25.30 -26.51
CA LEU A 232 5.34 24.30 -25.63
C LEU A 232 6.24 25.00 -24.61
N ARG A 233 6.05 24.70 -23.33
CA ARG A 233 6.98 25.04 -22.26
C ARG A 233 7.98 23.89 -22.09
N TYR A 234 9.20 24.24 -21.71
CA TYR A 234 10.30 23.30 -21.51
C TYR A 234 10.59 22.42 -22.74
N GLY A 235 10.22 22.89 -23.94
CA GLY A 235 10.41 22.18 -25.21
C GLY A 235 9.42 21.05 -25.52
N ILE A 236 8.65 20.56 -24.54
CA ILE A 236 7.80 19.36 -24.70
C ILE A 236 6.40 19.47 -24.08
N ILE A 237 6.17 20.32 -23.07
CA ILE A 237 4.90 20.34 -22.33
C ILE A 237 3.98 21.42 -22.91
N PRO A 238 2.73 21.12 -23.30
CA PRO A 238 1.79 22.15 -23.76
C PRO A 238 1.53 23.23 -22.71
N SER A 239 1.53 24.52 -23.09
CA SER A 239 1.33 25.63 -22.14
C SER A 239 0.02 25.55 -21.36
N LEU A 240 -1.03 25.00 -21.96
CA LEU A 240 -2.31 24.75 -21.27
C LEU A 240 -2.16 23.74 -20.12
N VAL A 241 -1.30 22.73 -20.27
CA VAL A 241 -0.99 21.77 -19.21
C VAL A 241 -0.27 22.47 -18.06
N CYS A 242 0.71 23.33 -18.37
CA CYS A 242 1.38 24.13 -17.35
C CYS A 242 0.44 25.11 -16.63
N ALA A 243 -0.56 25.67 -17.32
CA ALA A 243 -1.55 26.54 -16.71
C ALA A 243 -2.43 25.78 -15.70
N LEU A 244 -2.88 24.57 -16.04
CA LEU A 244 -3.62 23.70 -15.12
C LEU A 244 -2.82 23.35 -13.86
N ILE A 245 -1.51 23.12 -14.01
CA ILE A 245 -0.61 22.79 -12.90
C ILE A 245 -0.37 24.01 -11.98
N ALA A 246 -0.32 25.21 -12.57
CA ALA A 246 -0.11 26.47 -11.85
C ALA A 246 -1.37 27.02 -11.17
N GLU A 247 -2.52 26.36 -11.32
CA GLU A 247 -3.77 26.81 -10.70
C GLU A 247 -3.76 26.52 -9.20
N ASP A 248 -3.57 27.54 -8.36
CA ASP A 248 -3.41 27.36 -6.92
C ASP A 248 -4.73 27.03 -6.20
N SER A 249 -5.88 27.41 -6.76
CA SER A 249 -7.17 27.30 -6.10
C SER A 249 -7.80 25.90 -6.15
N ASP A 250 -7.54 25.13 -7.22
CA ASP A 250 -8.21 23.85 -7.48
C ASP A 250 -7.22 22.69 -7.64
N ALA A 251 -7.15 21.84 -6.61
CA ALA A 251 -6.30 20.66 -6.62
C ALA A 251 -6.70 19.63 -7.70
N ASN A 252 -7.98 19.55 -8.10
CA ASN A 252 -8.41 18.61 -9.14
C ASN A 252 -7.91 19.03 -10.52
N GLN A 253 -7.89 20.35 -10.80
CA GLN A 253 -7.29 20.87 -12.03
C GLN A 253 -5.79 20.62 -12.06
N ARG A 254 -5.08 20.83 -10.95
CA ARG A 254 -3.66 20.48 -10.86
C ARG A 254 -3.40 19.00 -11.08
N ILE A 255 -4.22 18.14 -10.46
CA ILE A 255 -4.17 16.68 -10.68
C ILE A 255 -4.35 16.35 -12.16
N ALA A 256 -5.36 16.91 -12.83
CA ALA A 256 -5.61 16.68 -14.25
C ALA A 256 -4.45 17.19 -15.13
N GLY A 257 -3.87 18.35 -14.78
CA GLY A 257 -2.67 18.88 -15.42
C GLY A 257 -1.47 17.94 -15.27
N LEU A 258 -1.23 17.43 -14.06
CA LEU A 258 -0.14 16.48 -13.79
C LEU A 258 -0.37 15.14 -14.49
N GLU A 259 -1.59 14.61 -14.52
CA GLU A 259 -1.91 13.37 -15.24
C GLU A 259 -1.63 13.53 -16.74
N LYS A 260 -1.98 14.67 -17.34
CA LYS A 260 -1.65 14.99 -18.75
C LYS A 260 -0.14 15.15 -18.96
N MET A 261 0.55 15.83 -18.04
CA MET A 261 2.00 15.98 -18.10
C MET A 261 2.71 14.64 -18.01
N LYS A 262 2.24 13.75 -17.12
CA LYS A 262 2.78 12.41 -16.97
C LYS A 262 2.65 11.61 -18.26
N GLN A 263 1.51 11.67 -18.94
CA GLN A 263 1.33 11.00 -20.24
C GLN A 263 2.37 11.45 -21.28
N VAL A 264 2.70 12.75 -21.31
CA VAL A 264 3.74 13.29 -22.20
C VAL A 264 5.12 12.75 -21.81
N VAL A 265 5.44 12.71 -20.52
CA VAL A 265 6.74 12.22 -20.02
C VAL A 265 6.90 10.71 -20.25
N ASP A 266 5.85 9.92 -20.00
CA ASP A 266 5.88 8.45 -20.16
C ASP A 266 6.07 8.01 -21.63
N GLN A 267 5.73 8.88 -22.59
CA GLN A 267 5.83 8.62 -24.03
C GLN A 267 6.91 9.44 -24.72
N ILE A 268 7.84 10.03 -23.95
CA ILE A 268 8.85 10.94 -24.48
C ILE A 268 9.81 10.23 -25.46
N THR A 269 9.97 10.83 -26.63
CA THR A 269 10.89 10.37 -27.68
C THR A 269 12.31 10.92 -27.49
N ALA A 270 13.30 10.33 -28.17
CA ALA A 270 14.69 10.82 -28.12
C ALA A 270 14.83 12.28 -28.60
N GLU A 271 14.06 12.68 -29.62
CA GLU A 271 14.03 14.06 -30.12
C GLU A 271 13.43 15.03 -29.09
N GLU A 272 12.42 14.59 -28.34
CA GLU A 272 11.80 15.36 -27.25
C GLU A 272 12.74 15.49 -26.05
N ILE A 273 13.50 14.44 -25.72
CA ILE A 273 14.56 14.51 -24.71
C ILE A 273 15.57 15.60 -25.10
N ALA A 274 16.03 15.62 -26.36
CA ALA A 274 16.96 16.65 -26.84
C ALA A 274 16.39 18.08 -26.72
N ARG A 275 15.06 18.24 -26.85
CA ARG A 275 14.36 19.52 -26.64
C ARG A 275 14.17 19.87 -25.16
N LEU A 276 14.00 18.89 -24.28
CA LEU A 276 13.81 19.10 -22.85
C LEU A 276 15.12 19.43 -22.11
N VAL A 277 16.22 18.75 -22.45
CA VAL A 277 17.51 18.87 -21.75
C VAL A 277 17.99 20.31 -21.56
N PRO A 278 17.95 21.21 -22.57
CA PRO A 278 18.32 22.62 -22.40
C PRO A 278 17.44 23.39 -21.39
N HIS A 279 16.23 22.91 -21.12
CA HIS A 279 15.27 23.52 -20.21
C HIS A 279 15.16 22.79 -18.86
N LEU A 280 15.96 21.74 -18.63
CA LEU A 280 15.80 20.81 -17.52
C LEU A 280 15.83 21.52 -16.16
N HIS A 281 16.70 22.52 -15.97
CA HIS A 281 16.73 23.30 -14.74
C HIS A 281 15.37 23.95 -14.41
N SER A 282 14.78 24.64 -15.38
CA SER A 282 13.48 25.33 -15.22
C SER A 282 12.31 24.36 -15.09
N TYR A 283 12.38 23.21 -15.76
CA TYR A 283 11.42 22.11 -15.63
C TYR A 283 11.43 21.52 -14.22
N LEU A 284 12.62 21.23 -13.69
CA LEU A 284 12.80 20.70 -12.33
C LEU A 284 12.37 21.72 -11.27
N LEU A 285 12.62 23.01 -11.49
CA LEU A 285 12.15 24.06 -10.58
C LEU A 285 10.62 24.13 -10.52
N MET A 286 9.94 23.98 -11.65
CA MET A 286 8.47 23.91 -11.68
C MET A 286 7.96 22.71 -10.88
N LEU A 287 8.50 21.51 -11.13
CA LEU A 287 8.12 20.32 -10.36
C LEU A 287 8.43 20.46 -8.86
N SER A 288 9.54 21.10 -8.51
CA SER A 288 9.90 21.43 -7.12
C SER A 288 8.83 22.26 -6.42
N ASN A 289 8.21 23.22 -7.11
CA ASN A 289 7.15 24.04 -6.51
C ASN A 289 5.86 23.23 -6.33
N VAL A 290 5.50 22.41 -7.32
CA VAL A 290 4.33 21.52 -7.24
C VAL A 290 4.48 20.49 -6.11
N LEU A 291 5.70 20.07 -5.81
CA LEU A 291 5.99 19.14 -4.72
C LEU A 291 5.75 19.73 -3.32
N GLU A 292 5.64 21.05 -3.19
CA GLU A 292 5.30 21.73 -1.94
C GLU A 292 3.79 21.82 -1.69
N ASP A 293 2.97 21.22 -2.56
CA ASP A 293 1.51 21.22 -2.45
C ASP A 293 0.99 20.54 -1.18
N LEU A 294 -0.08 21.08 -0.61
CA LEU A 294 -0.75 20.53 0.57
C LEU A 294 -1.55 19.26 0.23
N ASN A 295 -1.96 19.10 -1.02
CA ASN A 295 -2.72 17.96 -1.49
C ASN A 295 -1.80 16.76 -1.75
N PHE A 296 -1.97 15.73 -0.94
CA PHE A 296 -1.18 14.51 -1.03
C PHE A 296 -1.21 13.83 -2.42
N LYS A 297 -2.33 13.88 -3.15
CA LYS A 297 -2.42 13.27 -4.49
C LYS A 297 -1.60 14.06 -5.52
N VAL A 298 -1.58 15.40 -5.42
CA VAL A 298 -0.73 16.26 -6.25
C VAL A 298 0.74 15.91 -6.03
N VAL A 299 1.17 15.84 -4.76
CA VAL A 299 2.56 15.49 -4.40
C VAL A 299 2.95 14.10 -4.94
N VAL A 300 2.10 13.08 -4.78
CA VAL A 300 2.37 11.73 -5.28
C VAL A 300 2.50 11.70 -6.80
N LEU A 301 1.61 12.37 -7.54
CA LEU A 301 1.69 12.45 -8.99
C LEU A 301 2.93 13.21 -9.46
N ALA A 302 3.26 14.34 -8.82
CA ALA A 302 4.45 15.11 -9.13
C ALA A 302 5.74 14.30 -8.87
N LEU A 303 5.83 13.57 -7.75
CA LEU A 303 6.96 12.66 -7.48
C LEU A 303 7.07 11.55 -8.53
N ASP A 304 5.95 11.02 -9.02
CA ASP A 304 5.96 9.99 -10.03
C ASP A 304 6.40 10.54 -11.41
N ILE A 305 6.07 11.79 -11.73
CA ILE A 305 6.61 12.51 -12.91
C ILE A 305 8.12 12.76 -12.74
N VAL A 306 8.58 13.14 -11.55
CA VAL A 306 10.01 13.30 -11.25
C VAL A 306 10.75 11.98 -11.46
N ARG A 307 10.19 10.87 -10.99
CA ARG A 307 10.72 9.52 -11.24
C ARG A 307 10.75 9.20 -12.74
N ALA A 308 9.63 9.32 -13.44
CA ALA A 308 9.56 9.06 -14.88
C ALA A 308 10.58 9.91 -15.67
N THR A 309 10.79 11.16 -15.25
CA THR A 309 11.84 12.03 -15.83
C THR A 309 13.22 11.39 -15.67
N ALA A 310 13.59 10.91 -14.48
CA ALA A 310 14.87 10.21 -14.29
C ALA A 310 14.97 8.92 -15.13
N HIS A 311 13.89 8.14 -15.20
CA HIS A 311 13.82 6.93 -16.01
C HIS A 311 14.12 7.18 -17.50
N HIS A 312 13.52 8.23 -18.07
CA HIS A 312 13.65 8.53 -19.50
C HIS A 312 14.94 9.29 -19.84
N LEU A 313 15.36 10.25 -19.01
CA LEU A 313 16.54 11.08 -19.31
C LEU A 313 17.86 10.36 -19.02
N LYS A 314 17.87 9.37 -18.12
CA LYS A 314 19.06 8.54 -17.82
C LYS A 314 20.31 9.41 -17.60
N GLY A 315 21.39 9.16 -18.35
CA GLY A 315 22.65 9.89 -18.25
C GLY A 315 22.54 11.40 -18.52
N HIS A 316 21.52 11.88 -19.24
CA HIS A 316 21.30 13.31 -19.43
C HIS A 316 20.99 14.06 -18.13
N MET A 317 20.60 13.35 -17.07
CA MET A 317 20.38 13.92 -15.74
C MET A 317 21.68 14.25 -15.00
N GLU A 318 22.85 13.75 -15.42
CA GLU A 318 24.08 13.81 -14.64
C GLU A 318 24.49 15.25 -14.31
N ALA A 319 24.36 16.20 -15.24
CA ALA A 319 24.67 17.61 -15.01
C ALA A 319 23.74 18.29 -13.99
N HIS A 320 22.52 17.75 -13.79
CA HIS A 320 21.50 18.30 -12.89
C HIS A 320 21.23 17.40 -11.69
N ILE A 321 22.04 16.37 -11.47
CA ILE A 321 21.76 15.32 -10.48
C ILE A 321 21.64 15.86 -9.06
N GLN A 322 22.49 16.82 -8.67
CA GLN A 322 22.40 17.43 -7.34
C GLN A 322 21.07 18.18 -7.17
N GLN A 323 20.65 18.95 -8.17
CA GLN A 323 19.35 19.65 -8.13
C GLN A 323 18.20 18.64 -8.04
N PHE A 324 18.26 17.57 -8.83
CA PHE A 324 17.26 16.52 -8.84
C PHE A 324 17.14 15.82 -7.47
N VAL A 325 18.29 15.41 -6.90
CA VAL A 325 18.34 14.79 -5.57
C VAL A 325 17.79 15.74 -4.51
N ASN A 326 18.12 17.03 -4.57
CA ASN A 326 17.60 18.03 -3.63
C ASN A 326 16.07 18.14 -3.66
N ILE A 327 15.46 18.03 -4.85
CA ILE A 327 14.01 18.08 -5.01
C ILE A 327 13.35 16.86 -4.38
N VAL A 328 13.84 15.65 -4.69
CA VAL A 328 13.30 14.40 -4.13
C VAL A 328 13.51 14.36 -2.61
N ALA A 329 14.67 14.85 -2.12
CA ALA A 329 15.03 14.82 -0.72
C ALA A 329 14.15 15.69 0.18
N LYS A 330 13.38 16.64 -0.37
CA LYS A 330 12.33 17.36 0.38
C LYS A 330 11.29 16.41 0.97
N HIS A 331 11.10 15.24 0.36
CA HIS A 331 10.16 14.21 0.81
C HIS A 331 10.82 13.08 1.59
N PHE A 332 12.12 13.17 1.88
CA PHE A 332 12.78 12.16 2.70
C PHE A 332 12.20 12.11 4.12
N GLY A 333 12.18 10.92 4.70
CA GLY A 333 11.63 10.64 6.01
C GLY A 333 10.10 10.68 6.08
N ASN A 334 9.41 10.72 4.93
CA ASN A 334 7.95 10.65 4.90
C ASN A 334 7.45 9.30 5.44
N GLN A 335 6.31 9.29 6.10
CA GLN A 335 5.74 8.08 6.71
C GLN A 335 4.72 7.37 5.81
N LYS A 336 4.29 7.99 4.72
CA LYS A 336 3.38 7.38 3.74
C LYS A 336 4.19 6.43 2.86
N SER A 337 3.88 5.13 2.93
CA SER A 337 4.61 4.07 2.20
C SER A 337 4.71 4.36 0.70
N VAL A 338 3.65 4.85 0.07
CA VAL A 338 3.62 5.20 -1.36
C VAL A 338 4.73 6.18 -1.74
N ILE A 339 4.97 7.22 -0.92
CA ILE A 339 6.04 8.19 -1.18
C ILE A 339 7.41 7.53 -1.06
N LYS A 340 7.62 6.71 -0.01
CA LYS A 340 8.88 5.99 0.22
C LYS A 340 9.19 5.03 -0.93
N GLN A 341 8.16 4.37 -1.46
CA GLN A 341 8.29 3.48 -2.62
C GLN A 341 8.73 4.24 -3.86
N ILE A 342 8.09 5.37 -4.18
CA ILE A 342 8.46 6.20 -5.34
C ILE A 342 9.90 6.71 -5.19
N ILE A 343 10.27 7.21 -4.01
CA ILE A 343 11.64 7.64 -3.71
C ILE A 343 12.63 6.51 -3.95
N MET A 344 12.40 5.33 -3.36
CA MET A 344 13.28 4.17 -3.50
C MET A 344 13.46 3.79 -4.97
N MET A 345 12.35 3.64 -5.71
CA MET A 345 12.38 3.32 -7.14
C MET A 345 13.15 4.37 -7.95
N THR A 346 12.94 5.65 -7.66
CA THR A 346 13.66 6.76 -8.30
C THR A 346 15.17 6.61 -8.11
N PHE A 347 15.63 6.34 -6.89
CA PHE A 347 17.07 6.18 -6.65
C PHE A 347 17.63 4.89 -7.27
N MET A 348 16.86 3.80 -7.32
CA MET A 348 17.31 2.60 -8.03
C MET A 348 17.50 2.88 -9.52
N GLU A 349 16.60 3.64 -10.17
CA GLU A 349 16.77 4.09 -11.56
C GLU A 349 18.00 4.99 -11.72
N LEU A 350 18.25 5.93 -10.80
CA LEU A 350 19.44 6.79 -10.83
C LEU A 350 20.73 5.96 -10.72
N PHE A 351 20.82 5.03 -9.77
CA PHE A 351 21.99 4.18 -9.60
C PHE A 351 22.22 3.21 -10.77
N GLN A 352 21.16 2.84 -11.50
CA GLN A 352 21.29 2.01 -12.71
C GLN A 352 21.88 2.80 -13.88
N ASN A 353 21.49 4.08 -14.04
CA ASN A 353 21.75 4.88 -15.23
C ASN A 353 22.86 5.93 -15.07
N ILE A 354 23.25 6.28 -13.85
CA ILE A 354 24.29 7.29 -13.53
C ILE A 354 25.38 6.62 -12.70
N ASN A 355 26.60 7.16 -12.72
CA ASN A 355 27.70 6.69 -11.89
C ASN A 355 27.30 6.65 -10.40
N PRO A 356 27.36 5.48 -9.72
CA PRO A 356 26.99 5.36 -8.31
C PRO A 356 27.76 6.27 -7.36
N LYS A 357 29.02 6.63 -7.70
CA LYS A 357 29.80 7.60 -6.92
C LYS A 357 29.16 8.99 -6.94
N THR A 358 28.63 9.41 -8.08
CA THR A 358 27.97 10.71 -8.25
C THR A 358 26.65 10.75 -7.47
N VAL A 359 25.78 9.75 -7.68
CA VAL A 359 24.49 9.65 -6.98
C VAL A 359 24.70 9.53 -5.47
N GLY A 360 25.64 8.67 -5.05
CA GLY A 360 26.03 8.51 -3.66
C GLY A 360 26.63 9.78 -3.06
N GLY A 361 27.44 10.53 -3.81
CA GLY A 361 27.97 11.82 -3.36
C GLY A 361 26.86 12.82 -3.02
N CYS A 362 25.83 12.91 -3.86
CA CYS A 362 24.68 13.78 -3.64
C CYS A 362 23.82 13.35 -2.44
N LEU A 363 23.70 12.04 -2.19
CA LEU A 363 22.93 11.51 -1.05
C LEU A 363 23.62 11.69 0.30
N ARG A 364 24.96 11.71 0.31
CA ARG A 364 25.76 11.69 1.54
C ARG A 364 25.42 12.83 2.50
N VAL A 365 25.15 14.03 2.00
CA VAL A 365 24.82 15.21 2.83
C VAL A 365 23.57 15.01 3.69
N TYR A 366 22.67 14.12 3.29
CA TYR A 366 21.43 13.84 4.02
C TYR A 366 21.62 12.91 5.21
N LEU A 367 22.78 12.25 5.35
CA LEU A 367 23.14 11.50 6.55
C LEU A 367 23.42 12.42 7.76
N GLU A 368 23.63 13.71 7.54
CA GLU A 368 23.80 14.70 8.62
C GLU A 368 22.50 15.46 8.93
N ASN A 369 21.39 15.07 8.29
CA ASN A 369 20.12 15.76 8.46
C ASN A 369 19.59 15.63 9.90
N LYS A 370 19.04 16.70 10.46
CA LYS A 370 18.46 16.71 11.82
C LYS A 370 17.36 15.66 11.99
N ASN A 371 16.57 15.41 10.94
CA ASN A 371 15.50 14.42 10.97
C ASN A 371 16.05 13.00 10.81
N SER A 372 16.00 12.21 11.88
CA SER A 372 16.44 10.80 11.85
C SER A 372 15.77 9.92 10.81
N ARG A 373 14.53 10.23 10.41
CA ARG A 373 13.83 9.46 9.37
C ARG A 373 14.46 9.67 7.99
N VAL A 374 15.03 10.86 7.74
CA VAL A 374 15.77 11.17 6.53
C VAL A 374 17.05 10.33 6.49
N ARG A 375 17.80 10.32 7.60
CA ARG A 375 19.03 9.52 7.72
C ARG A 375 18.77 8.03 7.53
N GLU A 376 17.74 7.49 8.19
CA GLU A 376 17.28 6.10 8.02
C GLU A 376 16.96 5.77 6.55
N GLU A 377 16.22 6.64 5.86
CA GLU A 377 15.84 6.42 4.46
C GLU A 377 17.04 6.45 3.51
N VAL A 378 18.00 7.36 3.73
CA VAL A 378 19.24 7.43 2.93
C VAL A 378 20.07 6.15 3.09
N ILE A 379 20.20 5.64 4.32
CA ILE A 379 20.89 4.36 4.58
C ILE A 379 20.17 3.21 3.85
N ASN A 380 18.83 3.21 3.86
CA ASN A 380 18.05 2.21 3.14
C ASN A 380 18.21 2.29 1.63
N ILE A 381 18.30 3.50 1.05
CA ILE A 381 18.58 3.69 -0.38
C ILE A 381 19.95 3.11 -0.74
N TYR A 382 21.00 3.41 0.03
CA TYR A 382 22.30 2.79 -0.18
C TYR A 382 22.25 1.26 -0.04
N THR A 383 21.55 0.75 0.97
CA THR A 383 21.37 -0.70 1.18
C THR A 383 20.72 -1.37 -0.02
N ALA A 384 19.61 -0.82 -0.52
CA ALA A 384 18.94 -1.29 -1.72
C ALA A 384 19.89 -1.25 -2.93
N SER A 385 20.61 -0.14 -3.12
CA SER A 385 21.53 0.02 -4.27
C SER A 385 22.63 -1.04 -4.29
N LEU A 386 23.19 -1.40 -3.13
CA LEU A 386 24.21 -2.45 -3.00
C LEU A 386 23.65 -3.85 -3.30
N MET A 387 22.36 -4.06 -3.05
CA MET A 387 21.69 -5.33 -3.30
C MET A 387 21.18 -5.48 -4.74
N THR A 388 20.93 -4.39 -5.45
CA THR A 388 20.33 -4.41 -6.80
C THR A 388 21.33 -4.13 -7.93
N ILE A 389 22.38 -3.35 -7.67
CA ILE A 389 23.34 -2.92 -8.69
C ILE A 389 24.59 -3.80 -8.61
N SER A 390 25.21 -4.09 -9.77
CA SER A 390 26.44 -4.88 -9.82
C SER A 390 27.50 -4.34 -8.84
N PRO A 391 28.06 -5.19 -7.96
CA PRO A 391 29.09 -4.78 -7.01
C PRO A 391 30.31 -4.13 -7.66
N SER A 392 30.63 -4.49 -8.91
CA SER A 392 31.73 -3.90 -9.68
C SER A 392 31.59 -2.41 -9.94
N LYS A 393 30.39 -1.84 -9.84
CA LYS A 393 30.16 -0.39 -10.00
C LYS A 393 30.42 0.40 -8.71
N PHE A 394 30.65 -0.26 -7.57
CA PHE A 394 30.89 0.40 -6.30
C PHE A 394 32.34 0.31 -5.85
N ASN A 395 32.83 1.42 -5.30
CA ASN A 395 34.02 1.42 -4.47
C ASN A 395 33.58 1.22 -3.01
N LEU A 396 33.71 0.00 -2.49
CA LEU A 396 33.19 -0.38 -1.17
C LEU A 396 33.92 0.25 0.01
N PRO A 397 35.27 0.37 0.05
CA PRO A 397 35.97 0.96 1.21
C PRO A 397 35.51 2.38 1.60
N PRO A 398 35.29 3.34 0.68
CA PRO A 398 34.71 4.64 1.05
C PRO A 398 33.32 4.56 1.67
N LEU A 399 32.50 3.58 1.29
CA LEU A 399 31.16 3.39 1.88
C LEU A 399 31.25 2.95 3.35
N VAL A 400 32.31 2.21 3.73
CA VAL A 400 32.57 1.87 5.13
C VAL A 400 32.73 3.15 5.97
N ASN A 401 33.54 4.10 5.50
CA ASN A 401 33.74 5.36 6.22
C ASN A 401 32.48 6.23 6.31
N ILE A 402 31.52 6.03 5.39
CA ILE A 402 30.22 6.72 5.41
C ILE A 402 29.28 6.08 6.44
N ILE A 403 29.27 4.75 6.56
CA ILE A 403 28.32 4.05 7.43
C ILE A 403 28.77 3.97 8.89
N VAL A 404 30.09 3.95 9.17
CA VAL A 404 30.63 3.81 10.52
C VAL A 404 30.05 4.82 11.52
N PRO A 405 29.99 6.13 11.21
CA PRO A 405 29.37 7.10 12.12
C PRO A 405 27.89 6.82 12.40
N MET A 406 27.17 6.16 11.48
CA MET A 406 25.75 5.88 11.64
C MET A 406 25.48 4.77 12.67
N PHE A 407 26.47 3.94 13.02
CA PHE A 407 26.34 2.99 14.14
C PHE A 407 26.21 3.69 15.49
N HIS A 408 26.68 4.93 15.60
CA HIS A 408 26.60 5.76 16.80
C HIS A 408 25.54 6.87 16.66
N ASP A 409 24.60 6.73 15.72
CA ASP A 409 23.50 7.68 15.60
C ASP A 409 22.64 7.69 16.89
N PRO A 410 22.16 8.86 17.39
CA PRO A 410 21.34 8.92 18.60
C PRO A 410 19.98 8.20 18.48
N LYS A 411 19.49 7.89 17.28
CA LYS A 411 18.21 7.22 17.08
C LYS A 411 18.41 5.74 16.72
N LYS A 412 17.81 4.87 17.54
CA LYS A 412 17.82 3.40 17.36
C LYS A 412 17.51 2.93 15.95
N ARG A 413 16.55 3.57 15.25
CA ARG A 413 16.17 3.17 13.88
C ARG A 413 17.25 3.43 12.84
N VAL A 414 18.06 4.47 13.03
CA VAL A 414 19.19 4.78 12.14
C VAL A 414 20.31 3.79 12.39
N ARG A 415 20.64 3.51 13.66
CA ARG A 415 21.60 2.46 14.03
C ARG A 415 21.19 1.11 13.42
N LEU A 416 19.93 0.72 13.58
CA LEU A 416 19.38 -0.50 12.99
C LEU A 416 19.57 -0.55 11.46
N ALA A 417 19.19 0.52 10.74
CA ALA A 417 19.39 0.61 9.30
C ALA A 417 20.88 0.46 8.92
N ALA A 418 21.78 1.06 9.72
CA ALA A 418 23.21 0.97 9.50
C ALA A 418 23.72 -0.48 9.67
N PHE A 419 23.28 -1.20 10.70
CA PHE A 419 23.64 -2.61 10.89
C PHE A 419 23.07 -3.53 9.80
N GLU A 420 21.93 -3.20 9.21
CA GLU A 420 21.43 -3.92 8.04
C GLU A 420 22.32 -3.67 6.81
N GLN A 421 22.70 -2.41 6.56
CA GLN A 421 23.65 -2.09 5.48
C GLN A 421 25.01 -2.76 5.69
N LEU A 422 25.52 -2.78 6.94
CA LEU A 422 26.77 -3.44 7.31
C LEU A 422 26.79 -4.90 6.85
N SER A 423 25.68 -5.62 7.04
CA SER A 423 25.61 -7.03 6.64
C SER A 423 25.78 -7.21 5.12
N VAL A 424 25.22 -6.30 4.32
CA VAL A 424 25.38 -6.29 2.86
C VAL A 424 26.80 -5.93 2.48
N LEU A 425 27.39 -4.88 3.08
CA LEU A 425 28.77 -4.48 2.82
C LEU A 425 29.77 -5.58 3.18
N ALA A 426 29.61 -6.23 4.34
CA ALA A 426 30.47 -7.33 4.77
C ALA A 426 30.38 -8.52 3.82
N TYR A 427 29.18 -8.86 3.34
CA TYR A 427 28.97 -9.88 2.33
C TYR A 427 29.68 -9.54 1.02
N LEU A 428 29.53 -8.31 0.52
CA LEU A 428 30.15 -7.86 -0.73
C LEU A 428 31.68 -7.74 -0.66
N LEU A 429 32.25 -7.47 0.52
CA LEU A 429 33.69 -7.45 0.75
C LEU A 429 34.32 -8.86 0.74
N ASN A 430 33.51 -9.92 0.74
CA ASN A 430 33.91 -11.32 0.56
C ASN A 430 35.11 -11.73 1.44
N GLY A 431 34.98 -11.57 2.75
CA GLY A 431 36.02 -11.94 3.74
C GLY A 431 37.04 -10.83 4.05
N LYS A 432 37.04 -9.70 3.33
CA LYS A 432 37.89 -8.53 3.64
C LYS A 432 37.29 -7.65 4.76
N THR A 433 36.79 -8.27 5.83
CA THR A 433 36.12 -7.59 6.94
C THR A 433 37.05 -6.70 7.75
N GLU A 434 38.36 -6.88 7.64
CA GLU A 434 39.35 -6.04 8.33
C GLU A 434 39.27 -4.57 7.92
N ILE A 435 38.80 -4.28 6.69
CA ILE A 435 38.55 -2.91 6.23
C ILE A 435 37.47 -2.24 7.11
N ILE A 436 36.41 -2.99 7.44
CA ILE A 436 35.35 -2.53 8.34
C ILE A 436 35.89 -2.40 9.76
N MET A 437 36.54 -3.46 10.27
CA MET A 437 36.99 -3.52 11.65
C MET A 437 38.02 -2.44 11.97
N LYS A 438 38.92 -2.12 11.03
CA LYS A 438 39.85 -0.99 11.17
C LYS A 438 39.12 0.33 11.33
N ALA A 439 38.22 0.66 10.40
CA ALA A 439 37.47 1.92 10.45
C ALA A 439 36.60 2.04 11.73
N VAL A 440 36.06 0.92 12.20
CA VAL A 440 35.28 0.87 13.45
C VAL A 440 36.17 1.14 14.67
N ARG A 441 37.35 0.50 14.78
CA ARG A 441 38.26 0.73 15.91
C ARG A 441 38.82 2.15 15.93
N ASP A 442 39.16 2.68 14.76
CA ASP A 442 39.61 4.07 14.63
C ASP A 442 38.49 5.02 15.12
N PHE A 443 37.23 4.77 14.72
CA PHE A 443 36.08 5.55 15.19
C PHE A 443 35.77 5.39 16.69
N GLU A 444 35.88 4.18 17.24
CA GLU A 444 35.71 3.94 18.68
C GLU A 444 36.70 4.76 19.51
N GLN A 445 37.96 4.78 19.07
CA GLN A 445 39.01 5.57 19.69
C GLN A 445 38.70 7.07 19.61
N ASP A 446 38.30 7.56 18.43
CA ASP A 446 37.98 8.97 18.21
C ASP A 446 36.76 9.45 19.01
N GLN A 447 35.75 8.60 19.17
CA GLN A 447 34.52 8.93 19.93
C GLN A 447 34.59 8.54 21.41
N ASN A 448 35.71 7.97 21.88
CA ASN A 448 35.89 7.44 23.23
C ASN A 448 34.73 6.52 23.66
N THR A 449 34.27 5.67 22.73
CA THR A 449 33.20 4.70 22.96
C THR A 449 33.78 3.28 22.95
N ARG A 450 33.11 2.33 23.62
CA ARG A 450 33.57 0.95 23.77
C ARG A 450 32.43 -0.01 23.50
N GLY A 451 32.68 -1.11 22.80
CA GLY A 451 31.68 -2.16 22.55
C GLY A 451 31.15 -2.20 21.12
N LEU A 452 31.47 -1.20 20.29
CA LEU A 452 31.04 -1.12 18.90
C LEU A 452 31.74 -2.17 18.04
N ALA A 453 33.03 -2.43 18.25
CA ALA A 453 33.75 -3.48 17.54
C ALA A 453 33.12 -4.87 17.80
N GLU A 454 32.73 -5.15 19.04
CA GLU A 454 32.01 -6.37 19.42
C GLU A 454 30.62 -6.44 18.76
N ALA A 455 29.88 -5.33 18.77
CA ALA A 455 28.57 -5.23 18.11
C ALA A 455 28.66 -5.49 16.60
N VAL A 456 29.62 -4.85 15.91
CA VAL A 456 29.88 -5.06 14.48
C VAL A 456 30.26 -6.51 14.21
N THR A 457 31.12 -7.09 15.04
CA THR A 457 31.52 -8.50 14.95
C THR A 457 30.32 -9.43 15.09
N ALA A 458 29.46 -9.20 16.09
CA ALA A 458 28.24 -9.97 16.30
C ALA A 458 27.31 -9.91 15.09
N ARG A 459 27.10 -8.70 14.52
CA ARG A 459 26.24 -8.54 13.34
C ARG A 459 26.77 -9.27 12.10
N ILE A 460 28.08 -9.20 11.84
CA ILE A 460 28.73 -9.89 10.70
C ILE A 460 28.59 -11.41 10.87
N ARG A 461 28.81 -11.94 12.08
CA ARG A 461 28.73 -13.37 12.39
C ARG A 461 27.35 -13.99 12.17
N ARG A 462 26.27 -13.20 12.25
CA ARG A 462 24.91 -13.69 11.98
C ARG A 462 24.72 -14.19 10.54
N GLN A 463 25.47 -13.65 9.58
CA GLN A 463 25.38 -14.02 8.16
C GLN A 463 23.96 -13.99 7.57
N VAL A 464 23.09 -13.13 8.12
CA VAL A 464 21.75 -12.88 7.57
C VAL A 464 21.72 -11.50 6.92
N LEU A 465 21.21 -11.47 5.69
CA LEU A 465 21.03 -10.26 4.90
C LEU A 465 19.59 -9.75 4.97
N PRO A 466 19.36 -8.43 4.92
CA PRO A 466 18.04 -7.88 4.67
C PRO A 466 17.47 -8.36 3.33
N ARG A 467 16.17 -8.15 3.13
CA ARG A 467 15.46 -8.49 1.89
C ARG A 467 14.83 -7.25 1.27
N ILE A 468 14.73 -7.24 -0.06
CA ILE A 468 13.91 -6.26 -0.77
C ILE A 468 12.51 -6.85 -0.92
N ARG A 469 11.51 -6.15 -0.41
CA ARG A 469 10.10 -6.55 -0.52
C ARG A 469 9.58 -6.35 -1.93
N TYR A 470 8.40 -6.90 -2.22
CA TYR A 470 7.73 -6.73 -3.52
C TYR A 470 7.44 -5.25 -3.88
N ASP A 471 7.34 -4.38 -2.87
CA ASP A 471 7.14 -2.94 -3.05
C ASP A 471 8.45 -2.14 -3.12
N GLY A 472 9.60 -2.81 -3.23
CA GLY A 472 10.92 -2.20 -3.36
C GLY A 472 11.54 -1.71 -2.04
N LEU A 473 10.80 -1.74 -0.93
CA LEU A 473 11.30 -1.32 0.38
C LEU A 473 12.13 -2.43 1.05
N ILE A 474 13.05 -2.02 1.93
CA ILE A 474 13.88 -2.96 2.69
C ILE A 474 13.07 -3.57 3.84
N GLU A 475 13.12 -4.90 3.94
CA GLU A 475 12.76 -5.69 5.12
C GLU A 475 14.02 -6.09 5.86
N TYR A 476 14.13 -5.64 7.12
CA TYR A 476 15.28 -5.91 7.96
C TYR A 476 15.30 -7.37 8.40
N SER A 477 16.51 -7.93 8.42
CA SER A 477 16.77 -9.30 8.86
C SER A 477 16.91 -9.43 10.37
N THR A 478 17.35 -8.36 11.02
CA THR A 478 17.28 -8.24 12.48
C THR A 478 15.81 -8.26 12.91
N PRO A 479 15.40 -9.09 13.90
CA PRO A 479 14.00 -9.29 14.29
C PRO A 479 13.23 -7.97 14.42
N PRO A 480 11.95 -7.93 13.99
CA PRO A 480 11.21 -6.70 13.86
C PRO A 480 11.21 -5.92 15.17
N MET A 481 11.81 -4.74 15.12
CA MET A 481 11.75 -3.73 16.18
C MET A 481 10.36 -3.10 16.21
N MET A 482 9.33 -3.91 16.50
CA MET A 482 8.11 -3.39 17.12
C MET A 482 8.51 -2.78 18.47
N ASP A 483 7.70 -1.85 18.98
CA ASP A 483 8.02 -0.92 20.08
C ASP A 483 8.40 -1.53 21.45
N SER A 484 8.70 -2.83 21.51
CA SER A 484 9.15 -3.57 22.67
C SER A 484 10.07 -4.69 22.20
N PHE A 485 11.36 -4.61 22.57
CA PHE A 485 12.22 -5.78 22.49
C PHE A 485 11.80 -6.69 23.66
N ASP A 486 10.90 -7.64 23.42
CA ASP A 486 10.55 -8.67 24.41
C ASP A 486 11.65 -9.77 24.44
N LEU A 487 12.92 -9.38 24.39
CA LEU A 487 14.01 -10.29 24.76
C LEU A 487 14.28 -10.12 26.25
N ALA A 488 14.44 -11.24 26.94
CA ALA A 488 14.86 -11.21 28.33
C ALA A 488 16.21 -10.46 28.45
N GLU A 489 16.39 -9.69 29.52
CA GLU A 489 17.63 -8.94 29.79
C GLU A 489 18.88 -9.85 29.77
N SER A 490 18.71 -11.10 30.19
CA SER A 490 19.71 -12.17 30.09
C SER A 490 20.11 -12.50 28.65
N GLU A 491 19.16 -12.52 27.70
CA GLU A 491 19.45 -12.77 26.28
C GLU A 491 20.10 -11.58 25.60
N MET A 492 19.78 -10.35 26.02
CA MET A 492 20.43 -9.13 25.52
C MET A 492 21.90 -9.04 25.95
N SER A 493 22.26 -9.60 27.10
CA SER A 493 23.64 -9.62 27.61
C SER A 493 24.55 -10.64 26.91
N LEU A 494 24.01 -11.50 26.04
CA LEU A 494 24.79 -12.49 25.32
C LEU A 494 25.72 -11.82 24.30
N PRO A 495 27.01 -12.24 24.18
CA PRO A 495 27.94 -11.69 23.19
C PRO A 495 27.46 -11.82 21.74
N SER A 496 26.63 -12.83 21.44
CA SER A 496 26.01 -13.02 20.12
C SER A 496 24.95 -11.97 19.77
N ASN A 497 24.49 -11.22 20.77
CA ASN A 497 23.47 -10.18 20.68
C ASN A 497 24.02 -8.78 20.99
N ALA A 498 25.34 -8.61 20.98
CA ALA A 498 26.00 -7.33 21.21
C ALA A 498 25.53 -6.24 20.22
N ASP A 499 25.21 -6.61 18.98
CA ASP A 499 24.62 -5.72 17.98
C ASP A 499 23.22 -5.21 18.40
N LEU A 500 22.38 -6.08 18.94
CA LEU A 500 21.04 -5.71 19.43
C LEU A 500 21.14 -4.83 20.66
N ALA A 501 22.00 -5.19 21.61
CA ALA A 501 22.27 -4.40 22.80
C ALA A 501 22.77 -3.00 22.41
N TRP A 502 23.65 -2.89 21.41
CA TRP A 502 24.13 -1.62 20.88
C TRP A 502 23.06 -0.80 20.16
N ILE A 503 22.19 -1.44 19.40
CA ILE A 503 21.09 -0.75 18.70
C ILE A 503 20.09 -0.18 19.72
N VAL A 504 19.82 -0.89 20.81
CA VAL A 504 18.87 -0.46 21.86
C VAL A 504 19.50 0.55 22.81
N SER A 505 20.75 0.32 23.24
CA SER A 505 21.53 1.30 24.01
C SER A 505 21.79 2.51 23.13
N ASN A 506 22.01 3.69 23.71
CA ASN A 506 22.19 4.91 22.93
C ASN A 506 23.59 5.00 22.27
N GLY A 507 24.04 3.92 21.62
CA GLY A 507 25.38 3.80 21.05
C GLY A 507 26.48 3.68 22.12
N GLY A 508 26.18 3.03 23.26
CA GLY A 508 27.14 2.89 24.36
C GLY A 508 27.25 4.11 25.30
N VAL A 509 26.43 5.15 25.10
CA VAL A 509 26.32 6.26 26.07
C VAL A 509 25.52 5.78 27.29
N GLU A 510 26.18 5.68 28.45
CA GLU A 510 25.53 5.54 29.77
C GLU A 510 24.44 6.62 29.89
N PRO A 511 23.17 6.26 30.14
CA PRO A 511 22.11 7.25 30.23
C PRO A 511 22.36 8.19 31.42
N ASP A 512 22.42 9.50 31.17
CA ASP A 512 22.40 10.50 32.24
C ASP A 512 21.13 10.28 33.08
N PRO A 513 21.24 10.03 34.41
CA PRO A 513 20.09 9.78 35.28
C PRO A 513 19.02 10.88 35.22
N PHE A 514 19.37 12.08 34.77
CA PHE A 514 18.50 13.26 34.73
C PHE A 514 17.77 13.48 33.39
N GLU A 515 18.10 12.77 32.31
CA GLU A 515 17.45 12.93 30.99
C GLU A 515 16.29 11.95 30.72
N ARG A 516 15.76 11.26 31.74
CA ARG A 516 14.50 10.50 31.61
C ARG A 516 13.29 11.42 31.42
N THR A 517 13.19 12.10 30.29
CA THR A 517 11.90 12.59 29.78
C THR A 517 11.18 11.43 29.11
N MET A 518 10.72 10.49 29.95
CA MET A 518 9.77 9.47 29.55
C MET A 518 8.47 10.16 29.12
N SER A 519 7.94 9.79 27.96
CA SER A 519 6.62 10.26 27.54
C SER A 519 5.58 9.91 28.61
N PRO A 520 4.55 10.76 28.88
CA PRO A 520 3.56 10.52 29.93
C PRO A 520 2.86 9.15 29.85
N ILE A 521 2.76 8.61 28.63
CA ILE A 521 2.17 7.30 28.33
C ILE A 521 3.06 6.14 28.82
N SER A 522 4.38 6.27 28.70
CA SER A 522 5.35 5.28 29.18
C SER A 522 5.43 5.26 30.71
N LEU A 523 5.23 6.40 31.38
CA LEU A 523 5.16 6.48 32.84
C LEU A 523 3.93 5.76 33.39
N ALA A 524 2.77 5.95 32.75
CA ALA A 524 1.51 5.32 33.16
C ALA A 524 1.56 3.79 33.02
N GLY A 525 2.12 3.27 31.93
CA GLY A 525 2.29 1.82 31.72
C GLY A 525 3.26 1.17 32.72
N ASN A 526 4.36 1.84 33.04
CA ASN A 526 5.36 1.34 33.98
C ASN A 526 4.84 1.39 35.43
N LEU A 527 4.14 2.46 35.83
CA LEU A 527 3.52 2.55 37.16
C LEU A 527 2.40 1.52 37.34
N ALA A 528 1.60 1.25 36.29
CA ALA A 528 0.59 0.19 36.32
C ALA A 528 1.21 -1.20 36.47
N SER A 529 2.31 -1.46 35.78
CA SER A 529 3.05 -2.73 35.86
C SER A 529 3.74 -2.93 37.20
N ILE A 530 4.34 -1.87 37.76
CA ILE A 530 4.96 -1.89 39.10
C ILE A 530 3.90 -2.11 40.18
N ARG A 531 2.73 -1.46 40.07
CA ARG A 531 1.63 -1.63 41.04
C ARG A 531 1.04 -3.03 40.98
N LYS A 532 0.89 -3.60 39.79
CA LYS A 532 0.43 -4.98 39.56
C LYS A 532 1.42 -6.00 40.12
N ASN A 533 2.72 -5.84 39.85
CA ASN A 533 3.75 -6.73 40.38
C ASN A 533 3.85 -6.66 41.92
N ARG A 534 3.63 -5.47 42.50
CA ARG A 534 3.61 -5.30 43.97
C ARG A 534 2.37 -5.92 44.62
N MET A 535 1.21 -5.92 43.95
CA MET A 535 0.00 -6.60 44.45
C MET A 535 0.06 -8.13 44.31
N ILE A 536 0.76 -8.65 43.29
CA ILE A 536 1.05 -10.07 43.14
C ILE A 536 2.05 -10.55 44.20
N GLN A 537 3.08 -9.76 44.52
CA GLN A 537 4.03 -10.06 45.61
C GLN A 537 3.39 -10.02 47.00
N LEU A 538 2.36 -9.19 47.20
CA LEU A 538 1.62 -9.11 48.47
C LEU A 538 0.49 -10.14 48.59
N GLY A 539 0.32 -11.04 47.60
CA GLY A 539 -0.63 -12.15 47.67
C GLY A 539 -2.11 -11.75 47.56
N VAL A 540 -2.42 -10.55 47.07
CA VAL A 540 -3.79 -10.00 47.07
C VAL A 540 -4.57 -10.33 45.78
N GLU A 541 -3.90 -10.74 44.69
CA GLU A 541 -4.57 -11.18 43.45
C GLU A 541 -4.07 -12.54 42.95
N LYS A 542 -5.00 -13.47 42.68
CA LYS A 542 -4.72 -14.70 41.92
C LYS A 542 -4.81 -14.42 40.41
N PRO A 543 -3.95 -15.05 39.57
CA PRO A 543 -3.93 -14.78 38.14
C PRO A 543 -5.20 -15.29 37.46
N VAL A 544 -5.99 -14.37 36.88
CA VAL A 544 -7.15 -14.72 36.05
C VAL A 544 -6.69 -14.99 34.61
N VAL A 545 -6.90 -16.23 34.18
CA VAL A 545 -6.78 -16.67 32.78
C VAL A 545 -7.99 -16.14 32.00
N GLY A 546 -7.68 -15.33 31.00
CA GLY A 546 -8.48 -14.92 29.83
C GLY A 546 -10.01 -14.95 29.87
N MET A 547 -10.64 -13.77 29.71
CA MET A 547 -11.88 -13.65 28.94
C MET A 547 -12.08 -12.26 28.33
N GLN A 548 -12.33 -12.29 27.02
CA GLN A 548 -12.97 -11.35 26.09
C GLN A 548 -13.34 -9.93 26.55
N GLN A 549 -12.75 -8.94 25.88
CA GLN A 549 -13.22 -7.54 25.86
C GLN A 549 -14.45 -7.40 24.95
N GLN A 550 -15.53 -6.84 25.50
CA GLN A 550 -16.59 -6.18 24.74
C GLN A 550 -16.32 -4.65 24.69
N PRO A 551 -16.84 -3.93 23.67
CA PRO A 551 -16.47 -2.54 23.39
C PRO A 551 -17.27 -1.53 24.25
N PRO A 552 -16.74 -0.30 24.45
CA PRO A 552 -17.39 0.70 25.29
C PRO A 552 -18.58 1.37 24.58
N ALA A 553 -19.69 1.46 25.32
CA ALA A 553 -20.88 2.22 24.96
C ALA A 553 -20.72 3.72 25.26
N GLN A 554 -21.53 4.49 24.55
CA GLN A 554 -21.53 5.93 24.36
C GLN A 554 -21.79 6.73 25.66
N GLN A 555 -21.16 7.91 25.74
CA GLN A 555 -21.48 8.96 26.71
C GLN A 555 -22.87 9.54 26.46
N PRO A 556 -23.60 9.89 27.54
CA PRO A 556 -24.44 11.08 27.52
C PRO A 556 -24.04 12.11 28.59
N SER A 557 -23.90 13.34 28.11
CA SER A 557 -24.36 14.60 28.69
C SER A 557 -24.48 14.74 30.23
N ARG A 558 -23.62 15.62 30.73
CA ARG A 558 -23.59 16.26 32.04
C ARG A 558 -24.83 17.14 32.28
N ILE A 559 -25.67 16.76 33.24
CA ILE A 559 -26.49 17.70 34.03
C ILE A 559 -26.37 17.29 35.50
N GLN A 560 -25.81 18.20 36.31
CA GLN A 560 -25.78 18.14 37.77
C GLN A 560 -26.91 19.01 38.29
N ASN A 561 -27.77 18.48 39.15
CA ASN A 561 -27.97 18.97 40.51
C ASN A 561 -29.16 18.26 41.17
N GLY A 562 -29.03 17.97 42.46
CA GLY A 562 -30.18 17.74 43.32
C GLY A 562 -30.16 16.47 44.17
N VAL A 563 -29.27 16.44 45.16
CA VAL A 563 -29.65 16.33 46.59
C VAL A 563 -30.38 15.06 47.08
N GLU A 564 -29.63 14.37 47.94
CA GLU A 564 -30.02 13.70 49.19
C GLU A 564 -30.59 12.28 49.23
N LYS A 565 -29.96 11.56 50.20
CA LYS A 565 -30.53 10.56 51.12
C LYS A 565 -30.89 9.21 50.54
N SER A 566 -30.77 8.10 51.25
CA SER A 566 -29.99 7.67 52.42
C SER A 566 -30.53 6.26 52.68
N HIS A 567 -29.67 5.34 53.14
CA HIS A 567 -30.06 4.21 53.99
C HIS A 567 -30.98 3.17 53.30
N GLU A 568 -30.91 1.86 53.53
CA GLU A 568 -30.13 0.99 54.41
C GLU A 568 -30.57 -0.43 54.05
N THR A 569 -29.70 -1.42 54.32
CA THR A 569 -30.02 -2.78 54.83
C THR A 569 -31.03 -3.66 54.06
N ALA A 570 -30.99 -4.98 54.10
CA ALA A 570 -30.25 -6.02 54.81
C ALA A 570 -30.63 -7.30 54.03
N GLU A 571 -29.65 -8.14 53.69
CA GLU A 571 -29.36 -9.40 54.39
C GLU A 571 -30.03 -10.63 53.78
N ASN A 572 -29.21 -11.69 53.74
CA ASN A 572 -29.57 -13.10 53.89
C ASN A 572 -30.35 -13.73 52.72
N THR A 573 -30.07 -14.94 52.24
CA THR A 573 -29.45 -16.10 52.89
C THR A 573 -28.97 -17.10 51.83
N SER A 574 -27.89 -17.80 52.17
CA SER A 574 -27.25 -19.01 51.62
C SER A 574 -28.21 -20.19 51.30
N PRO A 575 -27.72 -21.43 51.00
CA PRO A 575 -26.75 -21.92 50.01
C PRO A 575 -27.28 -23.20 49.30
N GLU A 576 -26.36 -24.07 48.82
CA GLU A 576 -26.54 -25.47 48.35
C GLU A 576 -26.75 -25.66 46.82
N VAL A 577 -26.18 -26.66 46.11
CA VAL A 577 -25.32 -27.81 46.45
C VAL A 577 -24.59 -28.30 45.17
N ASN A 578 -23.46 -28.97 45.41
CA ASN A 578 -22.60 -29.75 44.52
C ASN A 578 -23.27 -30.52 43.36
N GLN A 579 -22.55 -30.66 42.23
CA GLN A 579 -22.15 -31.99 41.74
C GLN A 579 -20.94 -31.96 40.78
N LYS A 580 -19.92 -32.74 41.14
CA LYS A 580 -18.75 -33.13 40.35
C LYS A 580 -19.15 -34.24 39.37
N VAL A 581 -18.59 -34.22 38.15
CA VAL A 581 -18.28 -35.44 37.39
C VAL A 581 -16.88 -35.32 36.78
N VAL A 582 -16.09 -36.36 37.03
CA VAL A 582 -14.72 -36.63 36.55
C VAL A 582 -14.81 -37.63 35.39
N MET A 583 -14.01 -37.45 34.33
CA MET A 583 -13.39 -38.53 33.54
C MET A 583 -12.31 -37.91 32.62
N THR A 584 -11.02 -38.07 32.91
CA THR A 584 -10.09 -39.18 32.59
C THR A 584 -9.50 -39.16 31.17
N ARG A 585 -8.17 -38.97 31.16
CA ARG A 585 -7.12 -39.17 30.14
C ARG A 585 -7.38 -40.29 29.11
N MET A 586 -6.90 -40.04 27.88
CA MET A 586 -6.15 -41.04 27.08
C MET A 586 -4.94 -40.38 26.39
N LYS A 587 -3.78 -41.02 26.54
CA LYS A 587 -2.52 -40.79 25.83
C LYS A 587 -2.47 -41.71 24.60
N SER A 588 -1.72 -41.31 23.58
CA SER A 588 -1.01 -42.25 22.69
C SER A 588 0.18 -41.52 22.05
N ASP A 589 1.38 -41.92 22.45
CA ASP A 589 2.63 -41.72 21.71
C ASP A 589 2.64 -42.64 20.48
N ASP A 590 3.27 -42.21 19.38
CA ASP A 590 4.18 -43.09 18.67
C ASP A 590 5.17 -42.30 17.80
N SER A 591 6.38 -42.85 17.69
CA SER A 591 7.57 -42.19 17.20
C SER A 591 8.24 -42.99 16.07
N PHE A 592 9.05 -42.27 15.29
CA PHE A 592 10.15 -42.76 14.43
C PHE A 592 9.84 -43.50 13.12
N VAL A 593 10.30 -42.94 11.98
CA VAL A 593 11.34 -43.53 11.10
C VAL A 593 12.10 -42.41 10.35
N ARG A 594 13.44 -42.43 10.49
CA ARG A 594 14.46 -41.76 9.66
C ARG A 594 14.81 -42.63 8.45
N ARG A 595 15.12 -42.00 7.29
CA ARG A 595 16.17 -42.38 6.29
C ARG A 595 16.30 -41.20 5.31
N GLN A 596 17.32 -40.33 5.38
CA GLN A 596 18.73 -40.39 4.90
C GLN A 596 18.96 -40.49 3.38
N GLY A 597 19.74 -39.51 2.89
CA GLY A 597 20.66 -39.55 1.73
C GLY A 597 20.13 -38.95 0.42
N SER A 598 20.85 -38.14 -0.36
CA SER A 598 22.18 -37.53 -0.28
C SER A 598 22.43 -36.71 -1.57
N GLU A 599 23.19 -35.62 -1.45
CA GLU A 599 24.13 -35.03 -2.43
C GLU A 599 23.67 -34.57 -3.83
N LEU A 600 23.91 -33.28 -4.14
CA LEU A 600 24.97 -32.87 -5.07
C LEU A 600 25.11 -31.34 -5.10
N ASN A 601 26.25 -30.88 -4.57
CA ASN A 601 26.79 -29.54 -4.74
C ASN A 601 28.17 -29.74 -5.37
N LYS A 602 28.42 -29.22 -6.58
CA LYS A 602 29.76 -29.02 -7.16
C LYS A 602 29.69 -28.22 -8.47
N ASN A 603 30.29 -27.02 -8.42
CA ASN A 603 31.21 -26.40 -9.38
C ASN A 603 31.00 -26.61 -10.89
N VAL A 604 30.81 -25.50 -11.63
CA VAL A 604 31.59 -25.22 -12.85
C VAL A 604 31.91 -23.72 -12.91
N PHE A 605 33.18 -23.38 -12.63
CA PHE A 605 33.87 -22.22 -13.18
C PHE A 605 34.64 -22.70 -14.43
N SER A 606 34.87 -21.76 -15.35
CA SER A 606 35.74 -21.84 -16.54
C SER A 606 35.08 -22.26 -17.84
N ILE A 607 34.84 -21.29 -18.72
CA ILE A 607 35.38 -21.32 -20.09
C ILE A 607 35.94 -19.94 -20.40
N ALA A 608 37.23 -19.91 -20.72
CA ALA A 608 37.97 -18.79 -21.26
C ALA A 608 37.56 -18.50 -22.71
N ILE A 609 37.57 -17.23 -23.10
CA ILE A 609 37.83 -16.82 -24.49
C ILE A 609 38.76 -15.60 -24.42
N ASP A 610 40.04 -15.86 -24.66
CA ASP A 610 40.99 -14.87 -25.17
C ASP A 610 40.70 -14.63 -26.67
N PHE A 611 40.82 -13.37 -27.10
CA PHE A 611 41.83 -12.91 -28.07
C PHE A 611 41.42 -11.53 -28.63
N SER A 612 42.38 -10.59 -28.58
CA SER A 612 42.47 -9.27 -29.24
C SER A 612 41.99 -8.06 -28.44
#